data_AF-A0A960MXA6-F1
#
_entry.id   AF-A0A960MXA6-F1
#
_cell.length_a   1.000
_cell.length_b   1.000
_cell.length_c   1.000
_cell.angle_alpha   90.00
_cell.angle_beta   90.00
_cell.angle_gamma   90.00
#
_symmetry.space_group_name_H-M   'P 1'
#
loop_
_entity.id
_entity.type
_entity.pdbx_description
1 polymer ?
#
loop_
_entity_poly.entity_id
_entity_poly.type
_entity_poly.pdbx_seq_one_letter_code
_entity_poly.pdbx_strand_id
1 'polypeptide(L)'
;VKWGEPSFAPAKPRVGSSVRLQERADGDVALMFICHTGLVERFRDLYGDALTLEGNRAIVLSPGEELPADALKHCIAMALTYHLGKRK
;
A
#
# COMPACT_ATOMS: atom_id res chain seq x y z
N VAL A 1 9.61 13.86 3.65
CA VAL A 1 8.74 13.49 4.79
C VAL A 1 7.50 14.35 4.74
N LYS A 2 6.31 13.73 4.70
CA LYS A 2 5.03 14.44 4.87
C LYS A 2 4.46 13.93 6.19
N TRP A 3 4.02 14.82 7.08
CA TRP A 3 3.41 14.45 8.38
C TRP A 3 4.34 13.74 9.38
N GLY A 4 5.67 13.89 9.25
CA GLY A 4 6.63 13.13 10.05
C GLY A 4 6.82 11.68 9.59
N GLU A 5 6.05 11.24 8.59
CA GLU A 5 6.01 9.86 8.10
C GLU A 5 6.78 9.69 6.78
N PRO A 6 7.44 8.54 6.55
CA PRO A 6 7.99 8.18 5.25
C PRO A 6 6.87 8.04 4.21
N SER A 7 7.01 8.74 3.09
CA SER A 7 6.07 8.64 1.98
C SER A 7 6.81 8.55 0.66
N PHE A 8 6.40 7.59 -0.16
CA PHE A 8 6.97 7.27 -1.46
C PHE A 8 6.03 7.75 -2.55
N ALA A 9 6.52 8.69 -3.35
CA ALA A 9 5.81 9.19 -4.51
C ALA A 9 6.18 8.38 -5.76
N PRO A 10 5.26 8.26 -6.74
CA PRO A 10 5.61 7.74 -8.05
C PRO A 10 6.76 8.54 -8.68
N ALA A 11 7.58 7.89 -9.51
CA ALA A 11 8.76 8.49 -10.12
C ALA A 11 8.46 9.69 -11.03
N LYS A 12 7.24 9.79 -11.56
CA LYS A 12 6.77 10.90 -12.40
C LYS A 12 5.35 11.30 -11.98
N PRO A 13 4.94 12.56 -12.17
CA PRO A 13 3.54 12.96 -11.99
C PRO A 13 2.61 12.10 -12.85
N ARG A 14 1.41 11.79 -12.31
CA ARG A 14 0.32 11.10 -13.03
C ARG A 14 0.65 9.67 -13.51
N VAL A 15 1.68 8.99 -12.98
CA VAL A 15 1.96 7.57 -13.30
C VAL A 15 1.44 6.59 -12.26
N GLY A 16 1.25 7.03 -11.01
CA GLY A 16 0.69 6.20 -9.95
C GLY A 16 0.12 6.98 -8.77
N SER A 17 -0.14 6.25 -7.70
CA SER A 17 -0.57 6.74 -6.38
C SER A 17 0.59 6.63 -5.40
N SER A 18 0.73 7.62 -4.52
CA SER A 18 1.71 7.55 -3.43
C SER A 18 1.36 6.46 -2.43
N VAL A 19 2.40 5.91 -1.79
CA VAL A 19 2.31 5.00 -0.64
C VAL A 19 2.95 5.69 0.55
N ARG A 20 2.37 5.55 1.75
CA ARG A 20 2.92 6.13 2.98
C ARG A 20 3.05 5.05 4.05
N LEU A 21 4.12 5.08 4.84
CA LEU A 21 4.26 4.25 6.02
C LEU A 21 3.74 5.02 7.23
N GLN A 22 2.85 4.41 7.99
CA GLN A 22 2.33 4.95 9.23
C GLN A 22 2.70 3.99 10.37
N GLU A 23 3.52 4.47 11.30
CA GLU A 23 3.77 3.77 12.57
C GLU A 23 2.57 3.96 13.50
N ARG A 24 2.17 2.88 14.19
CA ARG A 24 1.05 2.86 15.13
C ARG A 24 1.55 2.69 16.55
N ALA A 25 0.72 3.12 17.51
CA ALA A 25 1.08 3.13 18.93
C ALA A 25 1.22 1.71 19.54
N ASP A 26 0.58 0.71 18.93
CA ASP A 26 0.68 -0.71 19.26
C ASP A 26 1.93 -1.39 18.68
N GLY A 27 2.73 -0.67 17.90
CA GLY A 27 3.94 -1.18 17.24
C GLY A 27 3.70 -1.62 15.79
N ASP A 28 2.45 -1.70 15.33
CA ASP A 28 2.15 -2.05 13.94
C ASP A 28 2.62 -0.97 12.97
N VAL A 29 2.90 -1.40 11.74
CA VAL A 29 3.21 -0.51 10.62
C VAL A 29 2.15 -0.68 9.55
N ALA A 30 1.49 0.41 9.16
CA ALA A 30 0.52 0.42 8.09
C ALA A 30 1.10 1.03 6.81
N LEU A 31 0.99 0.29 5.70
CA LEU A 31 1.14 0.85 4.37
C LEU A 31 -0.17 1.49 3.97
N MET A 32 -0.17 2.82 3.90
CA MET A 32 -1.31 3.66 3.59
C MET A 32 -1.40 3.97 2.09
N PHE A 33 -2.60 3.77 1.53
CA PHE A 33 -2.97 4.03 0.15
C PHE A 33 -4.09 5.08 0.07
N ILE A 34 -4.24 5.72 -1.09
CA ILE A 34 -5.30 6.70 -1.32
C ILE A 34 -6.65 5.97 -1.46
N CYS A 35 -7.59 6.24 -0.55
CA CYS A 35 -8.85 5.49 -0.41
C CYS A 35 -9.70 5.44 -1.70
N HIS A 36 -9.66 6.49 -2.53
CA HIS A 36 -10.46 6.60 -3.75
C HIS A 36 -9.87 5.88 -4.97
N THR A 37 -8.76 5.15 -4.81
CA THR A 37 -8.11 4.42 -5.91
C THR A 37 -8.68 3.01 -6.14
N GLY A 38 -9.36 2.43 -5.15
CA GLY A 38 -9.78 1.02 -5.18
C GLY A 38 -8.61 0.02 -5.11
N LEU A 39 -7.39 0.48 -4.82
CA LEU A 39 -6.20 -0.37 -4.76
C LEU A 39 -6.33 -1.47 -3.71
N VAL A 40 -6.78 -1.13 -2.50
CA VAL A 40 -6.90 -2.09 -1.39
C VAL A 40 -7.97 -3.15 -1.66
N GLU A 41 -9.05 -2.80 -2.37
CA GLU A 41 -10.04 -3.78 -2.82
C GLU A 41 -9.40 -4.79 -3.77
N ARG A 42 -8.65 -4.31 -4.77
CA ARG A 42 -7.90 -5.18 -5.68
C ARG A 42 -6.84 -6.04 -4.97
N PHE A 43 -6.21 -5.52 -3.92
CA PHE A 43 -5.27 -6.31 -3.11
C PHE A 43 -5.99 -7.43 -2.37
N ARG A 44 -7.22 -7.20 -1.91
CA ARG A 44 -8.05 -8.21 -1.26
C ARG A 44 -8.36 -9.37 -2.20
N ASP A 45 -8.68 -9.07 -3.46
CA ASP A 45 -8.95 -10.11 -4.46
C ASP A 45 -7.72 -10.98 -4.77
N LEU A 46 -6.53 -10.39 -4.73
CA LEU A 46 -5.27 -11.07 -5.08
C LEU A 46 -4.61 -11.77 -3.89
N TYR A 47 -4.73 -11.19 -2.70
CA TYR A 47 -3.91 -11.51 -1.53
C TYR A 47 -4.68 -11.46 -0.20
N GLY A 48 -6.01 -11.57 -0.22
CA GLY A 48 -6.84 -11.51 1.00
C GLY A 48 -6.47 -12.54 2.06
N ASP A 49 -5.96 -13.71 1.65
CA ASP A 49 -5.49 -14.76 2.56
C ASP A 49 -4.04 -14.55 3.06
N ALA A 50 -3.29 -13.65 2.44
CA ALA A 50 -1.86 -13.42 2.71
C ALA A 50 -1.56 -12.04 3.33
N LEU A 51 -2.49 -11.10 3.27
CA LEU A 51 -2.32 -9.73 3.74
C LEU A 51 -3.44 -9.34 4.71
N THR A 52 -3.06 -8.71 5.82
CA THR A 52 -3.99 -8.04 6.71
C THR A 52 -4.39 -6.69 6.11
N LEU A 53 -5.64 -6.57 5.67
CA LEU A 53 -6.17 -5.35 5.03
C LEU A 53 -7.14 -4.62 5.96
N GLU A 54 -6.90 -3.34 6.18
CA GLU A 54 -7.78 -2.49 7.00
C GLU A 54 -8.59 -1.53 6.12
N GLY A 55 -9.91 -1.75 6.11
CA GLY A 55 -10.86 -0.96 5.34
C GLY A 55 -10.53 -0.93 3.85
N ASN A 56 -10.42 0.27 3.28
CA ASN A 56 -10.09 0.49 1.87
C ASN A 56 -8.77 1.25 1.66
N ARG A 57 -7.94 1.35 2.70
CA ARG A 57 -6.79 2.29 2.70
C ARG A 57 -5.49 1.76 3.25
N ALA A 58 -5.45 0.58 3.88
CA ALA A 58 -4.21 0.10 4.49
C ALA A 58 -3.98 -1.40 4.33
N ILE A 59 -2.69 -1.75 4.22
CA ILE A 59 -2.15 -3.06 4.57
C ILE A 59 -1.48 -2.88 5.94
N VAL A 60 -1.81 -3.73 6.91
CA VAL A 60 -1.25 -3.70 8.27
C VAL A 60 -0.18 -4.77 8.39
N LEU A 61 0.96 -4.42 8.97
CA LEU A 61 2.09 -5.30 9.23
C LEU A 61 2.37 -5.31 10.72
N SER A 62 2.28 -6.50 11.32
CA SER A 62 2.56 -6.67 12.75
C SER A 62 4.01 -7.06 13.01
N PRO A 63 4.68 -6.46 14.01
CA PRO A 63 6.04 -6.83 14.37
C PRO A 63 6.11 -8.29 14.81
N GLY A 64 7.05 -9.05 14.24
CA GLY A 64 7.29 -10.45 14.60
C GLY A 64 6.56 -11.47 13.73
N GLU A 65 5.66 -11.03 12.84
CA GLU A 65 5.15 -11.91 11.78
C GLU A 65 6.10 -11.95 10.57
N GLU A 66 6.07 -13.05 9.84
CA GLU A 66 6.83 -13.15 8.60
C GLU A 66 6.27 -12.17 7.57
N LEU A 67 7.14 -11.34 7.01
CA LEU A 67 6.74 -10.32 6.06
C LEU A 67 6.37 -10.97 4.72
N PRO A 68 5.14 -10.80 4.19
CA PRO A 68 4.73 -11.33 2.90
C PRO A 68 5.34 -10.50 1.75
N ALA A 69 6.67 -10.59 1.60
CA ALA A 69 7.48 -9.66 0.84
C ALA A 69 7.08 -9.58 -0.63
N ASP A 70 6.72 -10.69 -1.27
CA ASP A 70 6.39 -10.70 -2.69
C ASP A 70 4.99 -10.11 -2.96
N ALA A 71 4.01 -10.40 -2.09
CA ALA A 71 2.70 -9.75 -2.15
C ALA A 71 2.82 -8.23 -1.93
N LEU A 72 3.62 -7.81 -0.94
CA LEU A 72 3.88 -6.40 -0.67
C LEU A 72 4.57 -5.68 -1.83
N LYS A 73 5.63 -6.27 -2.40
CA LYS A 73 6.31 -5.72 -3.58
C LYS A 73 5.33 -5.52 -4.73
N HIS A 74 4.44 -6.49 -4.97
CA HIS A 74 3.46 -6.38 -6.03
C HIS A 74 2.42 -5.28 -5.74
N CYS A 75 1.90 -5.19 -4.52
CA CYS A 75 0.97 -4.13 -4.11
C CYS A 75 1.60 -2.72 -4.23
N ILE A 76 2.85 -2.57 -3.80
CA ILE A 76 3.60 -1.31 -3.92
C ILE A 76 3.81 -0.96 -5.38
N ALA A 77 4.24 -1.91 -6.22
CA ALA A 77 4.41 -1.70 -7.65
C ALA A 77 3.10 -1.25 -8.31
N MET A 78 2.00 -1.96 -8.05
CA MET A 78 0.66 -1.60 -8.55
C MET A 78 0.23 -0.20 -8.14
N ALA A 79 0.49 0.20 -6.89
CA ALA A 79 0.19 1.54 -6.41
C ALA A 79 1.01 2.60 -7.17
N LEU A 80 2.33 2.41 -7.27
CA LEU A 80 3.25 3.35 -7.91
C LEU A 80 3.09 3.42 -9.43
N THR A 81 2.42 2.45 -10.06
CA THR A 81 2.09 2.43 -11.50
C THR A 81 0.58 2.51 -11.79
N TYR A 82 -0.24 2.87 -10.80
CA TYR A 82 -1.71 2.81 -10.88
C TYR A 82 -2.32 3.46 -12.13
N HIS A 83 -1.78 4.61 -12.57
CA HIS A 83 -2.31 5.32 -13.74
C HIS A 83 -1.79 4.75 -15.07
N LEU A 84 -0.64 4.08 -15.07
CA LEU A 84 -0.13 3.40 -16.25
C LEU A 84 -1.00 2.20 -16.62
N GLY A 85 -1.45 1.44 -15.61
CA GLY A 85 -2.34 0.30 -15.80
C GLY A 85 -3.77 0.65 -16.23
N LYS A 86 -4.18 1.93 -16.12
CA LYS A 86 -5.49 2.44 -16.58
C LYS A 86 -5.53 2.84 -18.05
N ARG A 87 -4.38 2.93 -18.73
CA ARG A 87 -4.31 3.19 -20.17
C ARG A 87 -4.53 1.87 -20.93
N LYS A 88 -5.79 1.48 -21.08
CA LYS A 88 -6.25 0.57 -22.12
C LYS A 88 -7.32 1.26 -22.94
#